data_AF-A0A433TSR9-F1
#
_entry.id   AF-A0A433TSR9-F1
#
_cell.length_a   1.000
_cell.length_b   1.000
_cell.length_c   1.000
_cell.angle_alpha   90.00
_cell.angle_beta   90.00
_cell.angle_gamma   90.00
#
_symmetry.space_group_name_H-M   'P 1'
#
loop_
_entity.id
_entity.type
_entity.pdbx_description
1 polymer ?
#
loop_
_entity_poly.entity_id
_entity_poly.type
_entity_poly.pdbx_seq_one_letter_code
_entity_poly.pdbx_strand_id
1 'polypeptide(L)'
;MPGESSFLAFAGEGDLSFLAFAGEGDLFFLAFAGEGDLSFLAFAGEGDLSFLAFAGEGDLSFLAFAGEGDLSFLAFAGEGDLSFLAFADGDLSFLGTVAFSFVSLSSDKDLSFLFLFFFGD
;
A
#
# COMPACT_ATOMS: atom_id res chain seq x y z
N MET A 1 18.39 7.47 12.96
CA MET A 1 19.24 7.25 11.74
C MET A 1 19.85 5.84 11.78
N PRO A 2 19.62 4.94 10.79
CA PRO A 2 18.88 5.17 9.55
C PRO A 2 17.49 4.51 9.59
N GLY A 3 16.45 5.29 9.27
CA GLY A 3 15.30 4.78 8.54
C GLY A 3 15.66 4.80 7.07
N GLU A 4 15.37 3.72 6.34
CA GLU A 4 15.40 3.60 4.87
C GLU A 4 14.97 2.15 4.58
N SER A 5 13.93 1.93 3.79
CA SER A 5 13.69 0.61 3.19
C SER A 5 13.07 0.80 1.82
N SER A 6 13.49 -0.02 0.86
CA SER A 6 13.12 0.05 -0.55
C SER A 6 13.03 -1.36 -1.08
N PHE A 7 11.91 -1.73 -1.70
CA PHE A 7 11.73 -3.05 -2.28
C PHE A 7 11.17 -2.95 -3.69
N LEU A 8 11.82 -3.65 -4.62
CA LEU A 8 11.45 -3.72 -6.03
C LEU A 8 11.26 -5.18 -6.44
N ALA A 9 10.07 -5.52 -6.92
CA ALA A 9 9.84 -6.82 -7.56
C ALA A 9 9.01 -6.67 -8.82
N PHE A 10 9.32 -7.54 -9.78
CA PHE A 10 8.58 -7.70 -11.01
C PHE A 10 8.27 -9.18 -11.20
N ALA A 11 6.99 -9.50 -11.28
CA ALA A 11 6.50 -10.79 -11.72
C ALA A 11 5.72 -10.61 -13.01
N GLY A 12 6.01 -11.44 -14.02
CA GLY A 12 5.19 -11.50 -15.23
C GLY A 12 3.90 -12.28 -14.96
N GLU A 13 4.04 -13.42 -14.28
CA GLU A 13 2.98 -14.34 -13.87
C GLU A 13 3.32 -14.82 -12.45
N GLY A 14 2.37 -14.74 -11.52
CA GLY A 14 2.47 -15.24 -10.14
C GLY A 14 2.44 -14.17 -9.04
N ASP A 15 2.22 -14.66 -7.81
CA ASP A 15 1.96 -13.82 -6.63
C ASP A 15 3.24 -13.28 -5.99
N LEU A 16 3.18 -12.05 -5.47
CA LEU A 16 4.24 -11.45 -4.66
C LEU A 16 3.73 -11.16 -3.26
N SER A 17 4.48 -11.61 -2.26
CA SER A 17 4.19 -11.31 -0.86
C SER A 17 5.38 -10.64 -0.19
N PHE A 18 5.11 -9.58 0.57
CA PHE A 18 6.10 -8.79 1.28
C PHE A 18 5.74 -8.67 2.75
N LEU A 19 6.74 -8.81 3.61
CA LEU A 19 6.62 -8.61 5.05
C LEU A 19 7.77 -7.73 5.54
N ALA A 20 7.49 -6.62 6.20
CA ALA A 20 8.53 -5.74 6.77
C ALA A 20 8.18 -5.11 8.11
N PHE A 21 9.21 -4.80 8.90
CA PHE A 21 9.14 -4.07 10.16
C PHE A 21 10.33 -3.11 10.22
N ALA A 22 10.12 -1.82 10.52
CA ALA A 22 11.18 -0.86 10.83
C ALA A 22 10.91 -0.08 12.12
N GLY A 23 11.98 0.28 12.84
CA GLY A 23 11.94 1.00 14.12
C GLY A 23 11.85 2.52 13.92
N GLU A 24 12.98 3.24 14.02
CA GLU A 24 13.09 4.60 13.45
C GLU A 24 13.26 4.44 11.92
N GLY A 25 12.25 4.78 11.13
CA GLY A 25 12.04 4.18 9.79
C GLY A 25 11.71 5.15 8.65
N ASP A 26 11.82 4.61 7.43
CA ASP A 26 11.17 5.00 6.18
C ASP A 26 10.99 3.67 5.41
N LEU A 27 9.88 3.42 4.73
CA LEU A 27 9.66 2.17 3.99
C LEU A 27 8.93 2.40 2.68
N PHE A 28 9.56 2.03 1.58
CA PHE A 28 9.10 2.14 0.20
C PHE A 28 8.97 0.75 -0.43
N PHE A 29 7.79 0.45 -0.95
CA PHE A 29 7.56 -0.74 -1.77
C PHE A 29 7.19 -0.33 -3.19
N LEU A 30 7.79 -1.00 -4.17
CA LEU A 30 7.41 -0.97 -5.56
C LEU A 30 7.25 -2.41 -6.05
N ALA A 31 6.03 -2.83 -6.34
CA ALA A 31 5.80 -4.12 -6.98
C ALA A 31 4.94 -3.99 -8.23
N PHE A 32 5.26 -4.84 -9.20
CA PHE A 32 4.49 -5.02 -10.42
C PHE A 32 4.24 -6.51 -10.64
N ALA A 33 2.96 -6.90 -10.71
CA ALA A 33 2.51 -8.18 -11.21
C ALA A 33 1.72 -7.98 -12.52
N GLY A 34 2.06 -8.74 -13.55
CA GLY A 34 1.26 -8.80 -14.78
C GLY A 34 -0.06 -9.54 -14.53
N GLU A 35 0.06 -10.82 -14.17
CA GLU A 35 -1.05 -11.70 -13.78
C GLU A 35 -0.68 -12.35 -12.43
N GLY A 36 -1.38 -12.01 -11.35
CA GLY A 36 -1.11 -12.49 -9.98
C GLY A 36 -1.35 -11.46 -8.88
N ASP A 37 -1.44 -11.95 -7.65
CA ASP A 37 -1.82 -11.16 -6.48
C ASP A 37 -0.60 -10.49 -5.82
N LEU A 38 -0.77 -9.28 -5.28
CA LEU A 38 0.23 -8.62 -4.44
C LEU A 38 -0.28 -8.47 -3.02
N SER A 39 0.48 -8.99 -2.06
CA SER A 39 0.18 -8.87 -0.63
C SER A 39 1.33 -8.19 0.11
N PHE A 40 1.01 -7.11 0.83
CA PHE A 40 1.97 -6.36 1.63
C PHE A 40 1.55 -6.30 3.08
N LEU A 41 2.49 -6.60 3.96
CA LEU A 41 2.36 -6.40 5.40
C LEU A 41 3.56 -5.60 5.91
N ALA A 42 3.33 -4.41 6.47
CA ALA A 42 4.41 -3.61 7.03
C ALA A 42 4.08 -2.90 8.33
N PHE A 43 5.11 -2.66 9.14
CA PHE A 43 5.01 -1.98 10.43
C PHE A 43 6.19 -1.01 10.62
N ALA A 44 5.93 0.24 11.00
CA ALA A 44 6.91 1.25 11.42
C ALA A 44 6.63 1.74 12.85
N GLY A 45 7.67 1.94 13.65
CA GLY A 45 7.59 2.45 15.03
C GLY A 45 7.47 3.98 15.08
N GLU A 46 8.50 4.69 14.62
CA GLU A 46 8.51 6.14 14.37
C GLU A 46 9.05 6.34 12.94
N GLY A 47 8.20 6.72 11.98
CA GLY A 47 8.62 6.86 10.57
C GLY A 47 7.54 6.53 9.52
N ASP A 48 7.84 6.91 8.27
CA ASP A 48 6.85 6.92 7.18
C ASP A 48 6.82 5.60 6.39
N LEU A 49 5.64 5.16 5.95
CA LEU A 49 5.49 4.08 4.96
C LEU A 49 4.89 4.59 3.66
N SER A 50 5.43 4.10 2.54
CA SER A 50 5.04 4.42 1.18
C SER A 50 4.96 3.15 0.34
N PHE A 51 3.82 2.93 -0.32
CA PHE A 51 3.62 1.77 -1.17
C PHE A 51 3.20 2.20 -2.56
N LEU A 52 3.84 1.61 -3.56
CA LEU A 52 3.46 1.67 -4.96
C LEU A 52 3.29 0.25 -5.47
N ALA A 53 2.07 -0.11 -5.87
CA ALA A 53 1.84 -1.44 -6.43
C ALA A 53 0.92 -1.42 -7.64
N PHE A 54 1.23 -2.28 -8.61
CA PHE A 54 0.43 -2.47 -9.81
C PHE A 54 0.20 -3.97 -10.02
N ALA A 55 -1.07 -4.38 -10.11
CA ALA A 55 -1.48 -5.69 -10.61
C ALA A 55 -2.27 -5.48 -11.91
N GLY A 56 -1.87 -6.16 -12.99
CA GLY A 56 -2.61 -6.13 -14.26
C GLY A 56 -3.93 -6.89 -14.15
N GLU A 57 -3.84 -8.18 -13.83
CA GLU A 57 -4.95 -9.08 -13.52
C GLU A 57 -4.60 -9.76 -12.18
N GLY A 58 -5.38 -9.49 -11.13
CA GLY A 58 -5.05 -9.96 -9.76
C GLY A 58 -5.30 -8.92 -8.67
N ASP A 59 -5.32 -9.39 -7.43
CA ASP A 59 -5.74 -8.63 -6.26
C ASP A 59 -4.56 -7.94 -5.56
N LEU A 60 -4.83 -6.75 -5.02
CA LEU A 60 -3.91 -6.00 -4.16
C LEU A 60 -4.40 -6.02 -2.71
N SER A 61 -3.55 -6.48 -1.80
CA SER A 61 -3.85 -6.51 -0.37
C SER A 61 -2.75 -5.83 0.43
N PHE A 62 -3.11 -4.81 1.21
CA PHE A 62 -2.17 -4.06 2.04
C PHE A 62 -2.63 -4.02 3.49
N LEU A 63 -1.70 -4.34 4.40
CA LEU A 63 -1.86 -4.13 5.83
C LEU A 63 -0.65 -3.37 6.37
N ALA A 64 -0.89 -2.18 6.92
CA ALA A 64 0.16 -1.26 7.34
C ALA A 64 -0.09 -0.66 8.73
N PHE A 65 0.98 -0.47 9.51
CA PHE A 65 0.93 0.20 10.80
C PHE A 65 2.10 1.17 10.92
N ALA A 66 1.85 2.44 11.21
CA ALA A 66 2.86 3.41 11.66
C ALA A 66 2.51 3.87 13.09
N GLY A 67 3.49 3.93 13.99
CA GLY A 67 3.33 4.59 15.28
C GLY A 67 3.30 6.10 15.10
N GLU A 68 4.43 6.79 15.27
CA GLU A 68 4.53 8.24 15.01
C GLU A 68 5.09 8.51 13.59
N GLY A 69 4.25 8.40 12.55
CA GLY A 69 4.65 8.65 11.17
C GLY A 69 3.49 8.53 10.17
N ASP A 70 3.74 8.92 8.92
CA ASP A 70 2.73 9.03 7.87
C ASP A 70 2.64 7.73 7.04
N LEU A 71 1.46 7.45 6.49
CA LEU A 71 1.29 6.38 5.50
C LEU A 71 0.77 6.91 4.17
N SER A 72 1.42 6.49 3.08
CA SER A 72 1.06 6.83 1.72
C SER A 72 0.95 5.59 0.83
N PHE A 73 -0.15 5.48 0.09
CA PHE A 73 -0.40 4.35 -0.80
C PHE A 73 -0.79 4.84 -2.18
N LEU A 74 -0.14 4.26 -3.19
CA LEU A 74 -0.52 4.37 -4.58
C LEU A 74 -0.67 2.97 -5.16
N ALA A 75 -1.88 2.61 -5.55
CA ALA A 75 -2.17 1.23 -5.93
C ALA A 75 -3.17 1.14 -7.09
N PHE A 76 -2.86 0.28 -8.06
CA PHE A 76 -3.68 0.05 -9.25
C PHE A 76 -3.88 -1.45 -9.47
N ALA A 77 -5.13 -1.91 -9.45
CA ALA A 77 -5.49 -3.23 -9.94
C ALA A 77 -6.32 -3.07 -11.23
N GLY A 78 -5.90 -3.68 -12.33
CA GLY A 78 -6.59 -3.60 -13.62
C GLY A 78 -7.87 -4.43 -13.63
N GLU A 79 -7.72 -5.75 -13.53
CA GLU A 79 -8.81 -6.72 -13.38
C GLU A 79 -8.68 -7.47 -12.04
N GLY A 80 -8.97 -6.78 -10.94
CA GLY A 80 -8.89 -7.33 -9.59
C GLY A 80 -9.38 -6.38 -8.52
N ASP A 81 -9.35 -6.86 -7.29
CA ASP A 81 -9.77 -6.10 -6.11
C ASP A 81 -8.58 -5.41 -5.45
N LEU A 82 -8.86 -4.32 -4.75
CA LEU A 82 -7.92 -3.74 -3.81
C LEU A 82 -8.54 -3.71 -2.44
N SER A 83 -7.83 -4.33 -1.51
CA SER A 83 -8.10 -4.31 -0.09
C SER A 83 -6.97 -3.58 0.65
N PHE A 84 -7.37 -2.72 1.57
CA PHE A 84 -6.45 -1.87 2.31
C PHE A 84 -6.91 -1.75 3.76
N LEU A 85 -5.97 -1.97 4.68
CA LEU A 85 -6.13 -1.69 6.10
C LEU A 85 -4.87 -1.00 6.64
N ALA A 86 -5.05 0.18 7.24
CA ALA A 86 -3.94 0.91 7.84
C ALA A 86 -4.30 1.64 9.13
N PHE A 87 -3.27 1.79 9.96
CA PHE A 87 -3.29 2.51 11.21
C PHE A 87 -2.06 3.42 11.28
N ALA A 88 -2.26 4.70 11.51
CA ALA A 88 -1.19 5.65 11.83
C ALA A 88 -1.64 6.61 12.92
N ASP A 89 -0.68 7.09 13.72
CA ASP A 89 -0.91 8.29 14.55
C ASP A 89 -0.69 9.58 13.75
N GLY A 90 0.04 9.51 12.61
CA GLY A 90 0.22 10.60 11.64
C GLY A 90 -0.80 10.62 10.48
N ASP A 91 -0.41 11.23 9.35
CA ASP A 91 -1.28 11.42 8.19
C ASP A 91 -1.48 10.10 7.42
N LEU A 92 -2.70 9.89 6.91
CA LEU A 92 -3.03 8.77 6.04
C LEU A 92 -3.48 9.27 4.66
N SER A 93 -2.71 8.94 3.63
CA SER A 93 -3.04 9.22 2.24
C SER A 93 -3.15 7.94 1.40
N PHE A 94 -4.23 7.83 0.62
CA PHE A 94 -4.44 6.71 -0.28
C PHE A 94 -4.96 7.21 -1.63
N LEU A 95 -4.28 6.82 -2.69
CA LEU A 95 -4.71 7.02 -4.07
C LEU A 95 -4.73 5.66 -4.78
N GLY A 96 -5.89 5.28 -5.28
CA GLY A 96 -6.01 4.02 -5.98
C GLY A 96 -7.17 3.98 -6.97
N THR A 97 -7.12 2.96 -7.83
CA THR A 97 -8.12 2.70 -8.87
C THR A 97 -8.47 1.22 -8.77
N VAL A 98 -9.75 0.90 -8.50
CA VAL A 98 -10.28 -0.48 -8.36
C VAL A 98 -11.80 -0.57 -8.43
N ALA A 99 -12.30 -1.81 -8.47
CA ALA A 99 -13.68 -2.23 -8.18
C ALA A 99 -13.94 -2.64 -6.68
N PHE A 100 -13.26 -2.01 -5.71
CA PHE A 100 -13.63 -1.77 -4.28
C PHE A 100 -13.66 -2.89 -3.19
N SER A 101 -12.84 -2.72 -2.14
CA SER A 101 -13.26 -2.58 -0.71
C SER A 101 -12.15 -1.97 0.19
N PHE A 102 -12.42 -0.98 1.05
CA PHE A 102 -11.40 -0.38 1.94
C PHE A 102 -11.90 -0.07 3.36
N VAL A 103 -11.03 -0.18 4.37
CA VAL A 103 -11.27 0.20 5.78
C VAL A 103 -10.03 0.91 6.33
N SER A 104 -10.17 2.12 6.86
CA SER A 104 -9.06 2.91 7.41
C SER A 104 -9.40 3.51 8.78
N LEU A 105 -8.43 3.56 9.69
CA LEU A 105 -8.57 4.13 11.04
C LEU A 105 -7.34 5.02 11.35
N SER A 106 -7.54 6.34 11.45
CA SER A 106 -6.50 7.30 11.86
C SER A 106 -6.80 7.89 13.25
N SER A 107 -5.75 8.14 14.04
CA SER A 107 -5.81 8.72 15.39
C SER A 107 -5.72 10.26 15.37
N ASP A 108 -4.98 10.86 14.43
CA ASP A 108 -4.94 12.31 14.22
C ASP A 108 -5.44 12.75 12.83
N LYS A 109 -5.75 14.05 12.77
CA LYS A 109 -6.64 14.69 11.80
C LYS A 109 -5.92 14.92 10.48
N ASP A 110 -5.98 13.96 9.57
CA ASP A 110 -6.31 14.18 8.16
C ASP A 110 -6.37 12.84 7.41
N LEU A 111 -7.50 12.58 6.75
CA LEU A 111 -7.74 11.39 5.94
C LEU A 111 -8.06 11.86 4.52
N SER A 112 -7.15 11.60 3.58
CA SER A 112 -7.30 12.02 2.19
C SER A 112 -7.40 10.80 1.26
N PHE A 113 -8.56 10.63 0.62
CA PHE A 113 -8.80 9.59 -0.38
C PHE A 113 -9.14 10.22 -1.74
N LEU A 114 -8.43 9.79 -2.78
CA LEU A 114 -8.78 10.12 -4.17
C LEU A 114 -8.90 8.83 -4.98
N PHE A 115 -10.14 8.51 -5.37
CA PHE A 115 -10.44 7.38 -6.25
C PHE A 115 -10.66 7.88 -7.67
N LEU A 116 -9.87 7.38 -8.62
CA LEU A 116 -10.08 7.61 -10.03
C LEU A 116 -10.81 6.39 -10.59
N PHE A 117 -12.09 6.54 -10.91
CA PHE A 117 -12.89 5.46 -11.52
C PHE A 117 -12.70 5.52 -13.03
N PHE A 118 -12.07 4.50 -13.62
CA PHE A 118 -12.15 4.28 -15.06
C PHE A 118 -13.33 3.35 -15.30
N PHE A 119 -14.43 3.89 -15.81
CA PHE A 119 -15.43 3.05 -16.47
C PHE A 119 -14.81 2.60 -17.78
N GLY A 120 -14.43 1.32 -17.87
CA GLY A 120 -14.29 0.66 -19.17
C GLY A 120 -15.67 0.66 -19.85
N ASP A 121 -15.69 1.02 -21.14
CA ASP A 121 -16.88 1.01 -22.00
C ASP A 121 -17.56 -0.37 -22.03
#